data_AF-A0A965MWL2-F1
#
_entry.id   AF-A0A965MWL2-F1
#
_cell.length_a   1.000
_cell.length_b   1.000
_cell.length_c   1.000
_cell.angle_alpha   90.00
_cell.angle_beta   90.00
_cell.angle_gamma   90.00
#
_symmetry.space_group_name_H-M   'P 1'
#
loop_
_entity.id
_entity.type
_entity.pdbx_description
1 polymer ?
#
loop_
_entity_poly.entity_id
_entity_poly.type
_entity_poly.pdbx_seq_one_letter_code
_entity_poly.pdbx_strand_id
1 'polypeptide(L)'
;MSAVERRLLPDTAEISADGALSIGGVRVSDLAAEYGTPLFVYDEQHLRSRCRQAVAEFGADGVVYATKAFLCGAMARLAHEEGLLLDVATGGELFTAMAGGVPAGRCILHGNNKSMDELRYAVTSGVNHIIVDSFDELDRLDALHAEGLAAPHVQLRITPGVHAHTHEFVSTGQDDSKFGFNLANG
;
A
#
# COMPACT_ATOMS: atom_id res chain seq x y z
N MET A 1 -30.34 -19.42 1.79
CA MET A 1 -29.20 -18.49 1.75
C MET A 1 -28.81 -18.18 3.18
N SER A 2 -27.56 -18.40 3.59
CA SER A 2 -27.11 -17.92 4.91
C SER A 2 -27.07 -16.40 4.85
N ALA A 3 -27.61 -15.73 5.86
CA ALA A 3 -27.47 -14.29 5.98
C ALA A 3 -25.99 -13.94 6.11
N VAL A 4 -25.51 -12.95 5.35
CA VAL A 4 -24.17 -12.39 5.54
C VAL A 4 -24.17 -11.68 6.89
N GLU A 5 -23.20 -11.98 7.75
CA GLU A 5 -23.07 -11.29 9.02
C GLU A 5 -22.78 -9.80 8.77
N ARG A 6 -23.51 -8.90 9.44
CA ARG A 6 -23.38 -7.45 9.23
C ARG A 6 -21.96 -6.93 9.43
N ARG A 7 -21.16 -7.57 10.30
CA ARG A 7 -19.75 -7.22 10.53
C ARG A 7 -18.83 -7.41 9.32
N LEU A 8 -19.29 -8.15 8.31
CA LEU A 8 -18.55 -8.40 7.07
C LEU A 8 -18.90 -7.39 5.96
N LEU A 9 -19.88 -6.51 6.20
CA LEU A 9 -20.26 -5.45 5.28
C LEU A 9 -19.52 -4.14 5.62
N PRO A 10 -19.45 -3.18 4.68
CA PRO A 10 -18.93 -1.85 4.95
C PRO A 10 -19.65 -1.15 6.11
N ASP A 11 -18.97 -0.18 6.75
CA ASP A 11 -19.45 0.48 7.98
C ASP A 11 -20.80 1.19 7.78
N THR A 12 -21.04 1.72 6.58
CA THR A 12 -22.28 2.45 6.24
C THR A 12 -23.35 1.56 5.59
N ALA A 13 -23.18 0.24 5.64
CA ALA A 13 -24.13 -0.68 5.05
C ALA A 13 -25.45 -0.75 5.86
N GLU A 14 -26.56 -0.50 5.18
CA GLU A 14 -27.90 -0.57 5.76
C GLU A 14 -28.80 -1.48 4.94
N ILE A 15 -29.67 -2.25 5.62
CA ILE A 15 -30.70 -3.07 4.98
C ILE A 15 -32.06 -2.49 5.37
N SER A 16 -32.79 -1.95 4.41
CA SER A 16 -34.12 -1.38 4.61
C SER A 16 -35.19 -2.46 4.81
N ALA A 17 -36.39 -2.05 5.24
CA ALA A 17 -37.49 -2.97 5.54
C ALA A 17 -37.97 -3.79 4.33
N ASP A 18 -37.75 -3.29 3.12
CA ASP A 18 -38.00 -3.99 1.84
C ASP A 18 -36.88 -4.98 1.47
N GLY A 19 -35.85 -5.11 2.30
CA GLY A 19 -34.72 -6.02 2.11
C GLY A 19 -33.60 -5.49 1.22
N ALA A 20 -33.66 -4.23 0.78
CA ALA A 20 -32.63 -3.65 -0.09
C ALA A 20 -31.38 -3.22 0.70
N LEU A 21 -30.21 -3.53 0.13
CA LEU A 21 -28.91 -3.09 0.66
C LEU A 21 -28.57 -1.70 0.13
N SER A 22 -28.17 -0.80 1.03
CA SER A 22 -27.57 0.49 0.70
C SER A 22 -26.17 0.59 1.29
N ILE A 23 -25.26 1.26 0.59
CA ILE A 23 -23.89 1.57 1.04
C ILE A 23 -23.69 3.07 0.82
N GLY A 24 -23.19 3.79 1.83
CA GLY A 24 -23.02 5.25 1.76
C GLY A 24 -24.34 6.00 1.54
N GLY A 25 -25.47 5.41 1.96
CA GLY A 25 -26.81 5.95 1.73
C GLY A 25 -27.37 5.74 0.31
N VAL A 26 -26.68 5.00 -0.56
CA VAL A 26 -27.13 4.70 -1.93
C VAL A 26 -27.49 3.22 -2.06
N ARG A 27 -28.68 2.93 -2.61
CA ARG A 27 -29.10 1.54 -2.84
C ARG A 27 -28.19 0.88 -3.87
N VAL A 28 -27.74 -0.33 -3.58
CA VAL A 28 -26.85 -1.10 -4.48
C VAL A 28 -27.54 -1.41 -5.81
N SER A 29 -28.88 -1.55 -5.81
CA SER A 29 -29.67 -1.70 -7.05
C SER A 29 -29.54 -0.50 -7.98
N ASP A 30 -29.48 0.70 -7.41
CA ASP A 30 -29.48 1.95 -8.16
C ASP A 30 -28.08 2.15 -8.77
N LEU A 31 -27.03 1.85 -7.99
CA LEU A 31 -25.66 1.78 -8.49
C LEU A 31 -25.51 0.78 -9.65
N ALA A 32 -26.10 -0.41 -9.53
CA ALA A 32 -26.05 -1.42 -10.59
C ALA A 32 -26.79 -0.99 -11.85
N ALA A 33 -27.89 -0.24 -11.72
CA ALA A 33 -28.63 0.31 -12.84
C ALA A 33 -27.87 1.44 -13.55
N GLU A 34 -27.16 2.30 -12.80
CA GLU A 34 -26.41 3.44 -13.33
C GLU A 34 -25.06 3.02 -13.94
N TYR A 35 -24.28 2.19 -13.24
CA TYR A 35 -22.90 1.86 -13.61
C TYR A 35 -22.74 0.48 -14.24
N GLY A 36 -23.80 -0.34 -14.28
CA GLY A 36 -23.76 -1.71 -14.79
C GLY A 36 -23.12 -2.71 -13.82
N THR A 37 -22.93 -3.95 -14.28
CA THR A 37 -22.29 -5.03 -13.49
C THR A 37 -21.33 -5.87 -14.36
N PRO A 38 -20.25 -6.44 -13.77
CA PRO A 38 -19.86 -6.41 -12.35
C PRO A 38 -19.35 -5.02 -11.89
N LEU A 39 -19.64 -4.65 -10.64
CA LEU A 39 -19.31 -3.35 -10.06
C LEU A 39 -18.62 -3.51 -8.70
N PHE A 40 -17.49 -2.83 -8.51
CA PHE A 40 -16.85 -2.67 -7.21
C PHE A 40 -17.32 -1.36 -6.56
N VAL A 41 -17.93 -1.47 -5.37
CA VAL A 41 -18.40 -0.33 -4.59
C VAL A 41 -17.51 -0.18 -3.36
N TYR A 42 -16.77 0.91 -3.28
CA TYR A 42 -15.93 1.24 -2.14
C TYR A 42 -16.65 2.26 -1.26
N ASP A 43 -16.87 1.90 0.01
CA ASP A 43 -17.38 2.82 1.03
C ASP A 43 -16.24 3.73 1.52
N GLU A 44 -16.22 4.97 1.07
CA GLU A 44 -15.19 5.95 1.43
C GLU A 44 -15.14 6.20 2.95
N GLN A 45 -16.29 6.24 3.63
CA GLN A 45 -16.34 6.47 5.08
C GLN A 45 -15.72 5.28 5.83
N HIS A 46 -16.01 4.06 5.39
CA HIS A 46 -15.36 2.86 5.93
C HIS A 46 -13.84 2.93 5.73
N LEU A 47 -13.36 3.23 4.52
CA LEU A 47 -11.92 3.31 4.23
C LEU A 47 -11.21 4.37 5.08
N ARG A 48 -11.78 5.58 5.18
CA ARG A 48 -11.24 6.66 6.02
C ARG A 48 -11.26 6.30 7.50
N SER A 49 -12.32 5.65 7.97
CA SER A 49 -12.44 5.14 9.35
C SER A 49 -11.29 4.18 9.69
N ARG A 50 -10.97 3.23 8.80
CA ARG A 50 -9.83 2.32 8.99
C ARG A 50 -8.48 3.05 9.03
N CYS A 51 -8.30 4.04 8.15
CA CYS A 51 -7.09 4.87 8.14
C CYS A 51 -6.90 5.61 9.47
N ARG A 52 -7.94 6.30 9.95
CA ARG A 52 -7.90 7.06 11.21
C ARG A 52 -7.68 6.16 12.42
N GLN A 53 -8.29 4.99 12.45
CA GLN A 53 -8.09 4.02 13.54
C GLN A 53 -6.62 3.59 13.62
N ALA A 54 -6.01 3.26 12.48
CA ALA A 54 -4.60 2.89 12.44
C ALA A 54 -3.70 4.07 12.89
N VAL A 55 -3.93 5.27 12.37
CA VAL A 55 -3.13 6.46 12.75
C VAL A 55 -3.30 6.82 14.23
N ALA A 56 -4.51 6.66 14.79
CA ALA A 56 -4.75 6.90 16.21
C ALA A 56 -3.98 5.93 17.12
N GLU A 57 -3.85 4.66 16.70
CA GLU A 57 -3.17 3.62 17.47
C GLU A 57 -1.65 3.70 17.36
N PHE A 58 -1.12 3.92 16.15
CA PHE A 58 0.31 3.87 15.86
C PHE A 58 0.99 5.25 15.79
N GLY A 59 0.20 6.33 15.84
CA GLY A 59 0.69 7.71 15.78
C GLY A 59 0.92 8.24 14.37
N ALA A 60 1.19 9.55 14.30
CA ALA A 60 1.53 10.22 13.05
C ALA A 60 2.78 9.59 12.41
N ASP A 61 2.72 9.35 11.10
CA ASP A 61 3.77 8.71 10.30
C ASP A 61 4.14 7.27 10.73
N GLY A 62 3.40 6.68 11.67
CA GLY A 62 3.55 5.29 12.11
C GLY A 62 2.82 4.26 11.24
N VAL A 63 2.09 4.70 10.22
CA VAL A 63 1.23 3.83 9.39
C VAL A 63 1.51 4.05 7.91
N VAL A 64 1.72 2.94 7.20
CA VAL A 64 2.00 2.91 5.77
C VAL A 64 0.90 2.10 5.06
N TYR A 65 0.22 2.73 4.11
CA TYR A 65 -0.74 2.05 3.24
C TYR A 65 0.01 1.27 2.16
N ALA A 66 -0.15 -0.06 2.14
CA ALA A 66 0.43 -0.92 1.11
C ALA A 66 -0.39 -0.84 -0.18
N THR A 67 0.11 -0.13 -1.19
CA THR A 67 -0.63 0.16 -2.43
C THR A 67 -0.96 -1.07 -3.26
N LYS A 68 -0.22 -2.16 -3.07
CA LYS A 68 -0.52 -3.47 -3.67
C LYS A 68 -1.92 -4.02 -3.33
N ALA A 69 -2.56 -3.53 -2.27
CA ALA A 69 -3.94 -3.92 -1.94
C ALA A 69 -4.94 -3.33 -2.95
N PHE A 70 -4.82 -2.05 -3.24
CA PHE A 70 -5.56 -1.33 -4.27
C PHE A 70 -4.94 0.05 -4.48
N LEU A 71 -4.66 0.46 -5.72
CA LEU A 71 -4.12 1.78 -6.01
C LEU A 71 -4.83 2.43 -7.19
N CYS A 72 -5.32 3.65 -6.94
CA CYS A 72 -5.71 4.62 -7.95
C CYS A 72 -5.47 6.02 -7.36
N GLY A 73 -5.55 7.07 -8.18
CA GLY A 73 -5.33 8.45 -7.70
C GLY A 73 -6.24 8.84 -6.52
N ALA A 74 -7.50 8.41 -6.53
CA ALA A 74 -8.44 8.68 -5.44
C ALA A 74 -8.06 7.96 -4.13
N MET A 75 -7.66 6.68 -4.21
CA MET A 75 -7.22 5.92 -3.04
C MET A 75 -5.90 6.47 -2.48
N ALA A 76 -4.96 6.85 -3.35
CA ALA A 76 -3.70 7.46 -2.94
C ALA A 76 -3.92 8.78 -2.19
N ARG A 77 -4.77 9.65 -2.74
CA ARG A 77 -5.17 10.91 -2.10
C ARG A 77 -5.86 10.67 -0.76
N LEU A 78 -6.82 9.74 -0.71
CA LEU A 78 -7.56 9.41 0.51
C LEU A 78 -6.60 8.96 1.61
N ALA A 79 -5.71 7.99 1.34
CA ALA A 79 -4.75 7.52 2.33
C ALA A 79 -3.85 8.66 2.83
N HIS A 80 -3.38 9.53 1.93
CA HIS A 80 -2.56 10.68 2.29
C HIS A 80 -3.31 11.72 3.14
N GLU A 81 -4.54 12.08 2.77
CA GLU A 81 -5.40 13.00 3.52
C GLU A 81 -5.69 12.50 4.94
N GLU A 82 -5.79 11.19 5.11
CA GLU A 82 -6.00 10.55 6.42
C GLU A 82 -4.69 10.36 7.22
N GLY A 83 -3.56 10.87 6.72
CA GLY A 83 -2.29 10.93 7.44
C GLY A 83 -1.37 9.73 7.25
N LEU A 84 -1.68 8.80 6.34
CA LEU A 84 -0.82 7.66 6.08
C LEU A 84 0.37 8.04 5.18
N LEU A 85 1.44 7.27 5.29
CA LEU A 85 2.46 7.14 4.25
C LEU A 85 2.02 6.09 3.22
N LEU A 86 2.64 6.05 2.05
CA LEU A 86 2.33 5.06 1.00
C LEU A 86 3.54 4.17 0.72
N ASP A 87 3.36 2.85 0.83
CA ASP A 87 4.33 1.84 0.37
C ASP A 87 4.02 1.56 -1.10
N VAL A 88 4.91 2.00 -1.99
CA VAL A 88 4.85 1.78 -3.44
C VAL A 88 5.92 0.77 -3.85
N ALA A 89 5.57 -0.18 -4.71
CA ALA A 89 6.47 -1.30 -5.06
C ALA A 89 7.20 -1.15 -6.41
N THR A 90 6.78 -0.21 -7.25
CA THR A 90 7.34 0.02 -8.59
C THR A 90 7.28 1.49 -8.98
N GLY A 91 7.99 1.87 -10.05
CA GLY A 91 7.91 3.21 -10.62
C GLY A 91 6.49 3.61 -11.07
N GLY A 92 5.67 2.65 -11.53
CA GLY A 92 4.28 2.89 -11.94
C GLY A 92 3.35 3.21 -10.76
N GLU A 93 3.59 2.56 -9.61
CA GLU A 93 2.86 2.86 -8.38
C GLU A 93 3.27 4.22 -7.80
N LEU A 94 4.57 4.52 -7.79
CA LEU A 94 5.08 5.84 -7.39
C LEU A 94 4.49 6.95 -8.27
N PHE A 95 4.47 6.75 -9.60
CA PHE A 95 3.86 7.68 -10.53
C PHE A 95 2.37 7.89 -10.23
N THR A 96 1.62 6.81 -10.00
CA THR A 96 0.18 6.87 -9.73
C THR A 96 -0.12 7.58 -8.41
N ALA A 97 0.67 7.34 -7.36
CA ALA A 97 0.56 8.03 -6.08
C ALA A 97 0.78 9.55 -6.24
N MET A 98 1.85 9.95 -6.93
CA MET A 98 2.14 11.37 -7.17
C MET A 98 1.11 12.05 -8.07
N ALA A 99 0.62 11.34 -9.09
CA ALA A 99 -0.49 11.83 -9.93
C ALA A 99 -1.80 12.01 -9.14
N GLY A 100 -1.99 11.23 -8.05
CA GLY A 100 -3.06 11.41 -7.07
C GLY A 100 -2.87 12.61 -6.13
N GLY A 101 -1.75 13.33 -6.22
CA GLY A 101 -1.44 14.49 -5.38
C GLY A 101 -0.65 14.15 -4.11
N VAL A 102 -0.12 12.93 -3.98
CA VAL A 102 0.72 12.54 -2.85
C VAL A 102 2.14 13.07 -3.07
N PRO A 103 2.72 13.87 -2.16
CA PRO A 103 4.13 14.27 -2.26
C PRO A 103 5.04 13.04 -2.23
N ALA A 104 6.09 13.00 -3.04
CA ALA A 104 7.03 11.88 -3.07
C ALA A 104 7.63 11.56 -1.70
N GLY A 105 7.90 12.59 -0.87
CA GLY A 105 8.37 12.45 0.51
C GLY A 105 7.36 11.81 1.48
N ARG A 106 6.17 11.43 1.01
CA ARG A 106 5.19 10.61 1.73
C ARG A 106 5.15 9.16 1.23
N CYS A 107 5.96 8.83 0.23
CA CYS A 107 6.08 7.49 -0.33
C CYS A 107 7.34 6.78 0.20
N ILE A 108 7.26 5.46 0.32
CA ILE A 108 8.35 4.55 0.66
C ILE A 108 8.44 3.53 -0.48
N LEU A 109 9.59 3.43 -1.14
CA LEU A 109 9.77 2.53 -2.27
C LEU A 109 10.24 1.16 -1.82
N HIS A 110 9.37 0.16 -1.96
CA HIS A 110 9.68 -1.26 -1.85
C HIS A 110 9.92 -1.89 -3.24
N GLY A 111 10.28 -3.17 -3.26
CA GLY A 111 10.47 -3.95 -4.49
C GLY A 111 11.74 -4.80 -4.41
N ASN A 112 11.68 -6.05 -4.85
CA ASN A 112 12.81 -6.99 -4.71
C ASN A 112 13.77 -6.99 -5.92
N ASN A 113 13.49 -6.17 -6.93
CA ASN A 113 14.28 -6.07 -8.14
C ASN A 113 14.10 -4.71 -8.81
N LYS A 114 14.41 -3.63 -8.08
CA LYS A 114 14.24 -2.27 -8.58
C LYS A 114 15.23 -2.00 -9.70
N SER A 115 14.72 -1.51 -10.82
CA SER A 115 15.57 -1.11 -11.95
C SER A 115 16.33 0.18 -11.66
N MET A 116 17.40 0.44 -12.43
CA MET A 116 18.15 1.70 -12.34
C MET A 116 17.25 2.92 -12.56
N ASP A 117 16.30 2.82 -13.50
CA ASP A 117 15.38 3.92 -13.81
C ASP A 117 14.38 4.16 -12.68
N GLU A 118 13.88 3.12 -12.02
CA GLU A 118 13.00 3.26 -10.84
C GLU A 118 13.74 3.88 -9.65
N LEU A 119 14.98 3.45 -9.40
CA LEU A 119 15.82 4.03 -8.35
C LEU A 119 16.12 5.50 -8.63
N ARG A 120 16.53 5.83 -9.86
CA ARG A 120 16.78 7.21 -10.28
C ARG A 120 15.51 8.06 -10.15
N TYR A 121 14.37 7.54 -10.58
CA TYR A 121 13.09 8.24 -10.49
C TYR A 121 12.71 8.53 -9.03
N ALA A 122 12.87 7.56 -8.14
CA ALA A 122 12.57 7.73 -6.73
C ALA A 122 13.49 8.75 -6.04
N VAL A 123 14.80 8.67 -6.29
CA VAL A 123 15.78 9.60 -5.74
C VAL A 123 15.51 11.03 -6.23
N THR A 124 15.34 11.20 -7.54
CA THR A 124 15.09 12.53 -8.13
C THR A 124 13.74 13.13 -7.75
N SER A 125 12.74 12.30 -7.47
CA SER A 125 11.43 12.75 -6.97
C SER A 125 11.45 13.13 -5.48
N GLY A 126 12.45 12.68 -4.72
CA GLY A 126 12.53 12.90 -3.27
C GLY A 126 11.66 11.95 -2.45
N VAL A 127 11.65 10.66 -2.81
CA VAL A 127 11.00 9.60 -2.03
C VAL A 127 11.60 9.52 -0.62
N ASN A 128 10.75 9.29 0.40
CA ASN A 128 11.16 9.32 1.80
C ASN A 128 12.22 8.26 2.12
N HIS A 129 11.89 7.00 1.84
CA HIS A 129 12.76 5.86 2.08
C HIS A 129 12.78 4.92 0.88
N ILE A 130 13.94 4.32 0.63
CA ILE A 130 14.08 3.16 -0.26
C ILE A 130 14.37 1.93 0.60
N ILE A 131 13.51 0.93 0.51
CA ILE A 131 13.66 -0.33 1.22
C ILE A 131 14.47 -1.28 0.35
N VAL A 132 15.76 -1.38 0.66
CA VAL A 132 16.75 -2.15 -0.10
C VAL A 132 16.53 -3.64 0.16
N ASP A 133 16.53 -4.41 -0.92
CA ASP A 133 16.21 -5.83 -0.91
C ASP A 133 17.41 -6.73 -1.32
N SER A 134 18.50 -6.15 -1.85
CA SER A 134 19.72 -6.89 -2.25
C SER A 134 21.00 -6.05 -2.27
N PHE A 135 22.18 -6.70 -2.28
CA PHE A 135 23.46 -6.00 -2.44
C PHE A 135 23.62 -5.31 -3.81
N ASP A 136 23.14 -5.94 -4.88
CA ASP A 136 23.14 -5.34 -6.22
C ASP A 136 22.28 -4.07 -6.28
N GLU A 137 21.23 -3.96 -5.46
CA GLU A 137 20.49 -2.70 -5.31
C GLU A 137 21.31 -1.60 -4.61
N LEU A 138 22.14 -1.96 -3.61
CA LEU A 138 23.08 -1.01 -2.99
C LEU A 138 24.12 -0.52 -4.01
N ASP A 139 24.71 -1.42 -4.79
CA ASP A 139 25.68 -1.05 -5.83
C ASP A 139 25.07 -0.07 -6.85
N ARG A 140 23.79 -0.25 -7.18
CA ARG A 140 23.05 0.65 -8.07
C ARG A 140 22.82 2.03 -7.43
N LEU A 141 22.47 2.08 -6.15
CA LEU A 141 22.32 3.33 -5.40
C LEU A 141 23.65 4.08 -5.29
N ASP A 142 24.75 3.37 -5.06
CA ASP A 142 26.10 3.96 -5.05
C ASP A 142 26.50 4.52 -6.42
N ALA A 143 26.18 3.81 -7.50
CA ALA A 143 26.40 4.31 -8.86
C ALA A 143 25.63 5.62 -9.12
N LEU A 144 24.36 5.70 -8.72
CA LEU A 144 23.57 6.93 -8.82
C LEU A 144 24.14 8.07 -7.98
N HIS A 145 24.61 7.77 -6.76
CA HIS A 145 25.26 8.77 -5.93
C HIS A 145 26.56 9.30 -6.55
N ALA A 146 27.36 8.42 -7.15
CA ALA A 146 28.59 8.79 -7.87
C ALA A 146 28.31 9.67 -9.10
N GLU A 147 27.12 9.57 -9.71
CA GLU A 147 26.65 10.49 -10.76
C GLU A 147 26.24 11.88 -10.23
N GLY A 148 26.22 12.08 -8.90
CA GLY A 148 25.89 13.35 -8.26
C GLY A 148 24.46 13.45 -7.72
N LEU A 149 23.70 12.35 -7.71
CA LEU A 149 22.38 12.33 -7.09
C LEU A 149 22.48 12.30 -5.56
N ALA A 150 21.45 12.83 -4.90
CA ALA A 150 21.37 12.82 -3.44
C ALA A 150 21.33 11.37 -2.91
N ALA A 151 22.03 11.11 -1.80
CA ALA A 151 21.94 9.83 -1.13
C ALA A 151 20.55 9.67 -0.48
N PRO A 152 19.76 8.63 -0.86
CA PRO A 152 18.45 8.41 -0.27
C PRO A 152 18.55 7.88 1.16
N HIS A 153 17.50 8.04 1.95
CA HIS A 153 17.38 7.30 3.19
C HIS A 153 17.05 5.84 2.87
N VAL A 154 17.93 4.94 3.28
CA VAL A 154 17.77 3.50 3.06
C VAL A 154 17.34 2.79 4.34
N GLN A 155 16.51 1.77 4.18
CA GLN A 155 16.30 0.74 5.20
C GLN A 155 16.53 -0.62 4.55
N LEU A 156 17.07 -1.58 5.29
CA LEU A 156 17.29 -2.93 4.79
C LEU A 156 16.09 -3.80 5.12
N ARG A 157 15.58 -4.53 4.13
CA ARG A 157 14.57 -5.56 4.41
C ARG A 157 15.26 -6.77 4.99
N ILE A 158 14.90 -7.14 6.22
CA ILE A 158 15.47 -8.31 6.90
C ILE A 158 14.47 -9.46 6.86
N THR A 159 14.98 -10.66 6.58
CA THR A 159 14.28 -11.94 6.68
C THR A 159 14.70 -12.61 7.98
N PRO A 160 13.89 -12.52 9.05
CA PRO A 160 14.30 -12.91 10.39
C PRO A 160 14.11 -14.40 10.70
N GLY A 161 13.66 -15.22 9.74
CA GLY A 161 13.34 -16.64 9.98
C GLY A 161 12.10 -16.85 10.87
N VAL A 162 11.22 -15.84 10.97
CA VAL A 162 10.00 -15.90 11.81
C VAL A 162 8.80 -16.30 10.97
N HIS A 163 8.10 -17.34 11.41
CA HIS A 163 6.86 -17.82 10.81
C HIS A 163 5.63 -17.23 11.52
N ALA A 164 4.87 -16.38 10.83
CA ALA A 164 3.54 -16.00 11.29
C ALA A 164 2.56 -17.13 10.90
N HIS A 165 1.97 -17.80 11.88
CA HIS A 165 1.05 -18.91 11.64
C HIS A 165 -0.33 -18.44 11.13
N THR A 166 -0.46 -18.26 9.82
CA THR A 166 -1.73 -18.31 9.08
C THR A 166 -1.45 -18.90 7.70
N HIS A 167 -2.09 -20.04 7.37
CA HIS A 167 -1.93 -20.88 6.15
C HIS A 167 -0.53 -20.91 5.49
N GLU A 168 0.07 -22.10 5.46
CA GLU A 168 1.44 -22.46 5.07
C GLU A 168 2.00 -21.84 3.76
N PHE A 169 1.15 -21.31 2.88
CA PHE A 169 1.52 -20.70 1.59
C PHE A 169 1.72 -19.17 1.61
N VAL A 170 1.52 -18.49 2.75
CA VAL A 170 1.61 -17.01 2.86
C VAL A 170 2.63 -16.60 3.94
N SER A 171 3.83 -17.19 3.92
CA SER A 171 4.93 -16.82 4.83
C SER A 171 6.12 -16.31 4.02
N THR A 172 6.28 -14.98 3.93
CA THR A 172 7.34 -14.31 3.14
C THR A 172 8.64 -14.07 3.91
N GLY A 173 8.73 -14.50 5.18
CA GLY A 173 9.90 -14.35 6.06
C GLY A 173 10.72 -15.63 6.26
N GLN A 174 10.59 -16.60 5.36
CA GLN A 174 11.40 -17.84 5.40
C GLN A 174 12.77 -17.62 4.77
N ASP A 175 13.75 -18.43 5.15
CA ASP A 175 15.12 -18.36 4.61
C ASP A 175 15.19 -18.56 3.08
N ASP A 176 14.21 -19.26 2.50
CA ASP A 176 14.08 -19.48 1.04
C ASP A 176 13.21 -18.41 0.34
N SER A 177 13.06 -17.24 0.98
CA SER A 177 12.33 -16.11 0.42
C SER A 177 13.21 -15.33 -0.55
N LYS A 178 12.65 -14.95 -1.69
CA LYS A 178 13.30 -14.03 -2.66
C LYS A 178 13.46 -12.59 -2.16
N PHE A 179 13.12 -12.35 -0.89
CA PHE A 179 12.96 -11.03 -0.31
C PHE A 179 14.00 -10.78 0.76
N GLY A 180 14.68 -9.64 0.64
CA GLY A 180 15.55 -9.09 1.67
C GLY A 180 16.77 -9.93 2.00
N PHE A 181 17.41 -9.51 3.08
CA PHE A 181 18.66 -10.04 3.62
C PHE A 181 18.35 -11.05 4.73
N ASN A 182 18.91 -12.26 4.65
CA ASN A 182 18.78 -13.25 5.70
C ASN A 182 19.81 -12.97 6.81
N LEU A 183 19.36 -13.05 8.06
CA LEU A 183 20.20 -12.80 9.23
C LEU A 183 21.50 -13.62 9.25
N ALA A 184 21.53 -14.81 8.66
CA ALA A 184 22.68 -15.70 8.68
C ALA A 184 23.78 -15.32 7.68
N ASN A 185 23.44 -14.74 6.53
CA ASN A 185 24.39 -14.51 5.44
C ASN A 185 24.40 -13.07 4.88
N GLY A 186 23.56 -12.19 5.42
CA GLY A 186 23.35 -10.87 4.83
C GLY A 186 22.49 -11.05 3.60
#